data_AF-A0A7V8Z125-F1
#
_entry.id   AF-A0A7V8Z125-F1
#
_cell.length_a   1.000
_cell.length_b   1.000
_cell.length_c   1.000
_cell.angle_alpha   90.00
_cell.angle_beta   90.00
_cell.angle_gamma   90.00
#
_symmetry.space_group_name_H-M   'P 1'
#
loop_
_entity.id
_entity.type
_entity.pdbx_description
1 polymer ?
#
loop_
_entity_poly.entity_id
_entity_poly.type
_entity_poly.pdbx_seq_one_letter_code
_entity_poly.pdbx_strand_id
1 'polypeptide(L)'
;EASFTNERNSLTIENERMSVICTQIAGIVARRIVFWNKLGDELELGQKFGMIKFSSRTDLLMPVGVELMVKIGDRVIGGETIIARLVEANPASLASDSSPRAEVSAFY
;
A
#
# COMPACT_ATOMS: atom_id res chain seq x y z
N GLU A 1 33.00 -4.87 -4.68
CA GLU A 1 31.83 -4.29 -4.01
C GLU A 1 30.57 -4.77 -4.72
N ALA A 2 29.75 -5.60 -4.08
CA ALA A 2 28.48 -6.03 -4.65
C ALA A 2 27.39 -5.15 -4.05
N SER A 3 26.81 -4.25 -4.84
CA SER A 3 25.63 -3.49 -4.41
C SER A 3 24.51 -4.49 -4.13
N PHE A 4 24.25 -4.77 -2.85
CA PHE A 4 23.11 -5.57 -2.38
C PHE A 4 21.82 -4.74 -2.50
N THR A 5 21.51 -4.24 -3.69
CA THR A 5 20.29 -3.48 -3.95
C THR A 5 19.13 -4.46 -4.03
N ASN A 6 18.48 -4.68 -2.88
CA ASN A 6 17.21 -5.38 -2.82
C ASN A 6 16.19 -4.69 -3.76
N GLU A 7 15.45 -5.49 -4.55
CA GLU A 7 14.41 -4.96 -5.44
C GLU A 7 13.34 -4.24 -4.62
N ARG A 8 12.93 -3.07 -5.11
CA ARG A 8 11.86 -2.26 -4.53
C ARG A 8 10.80 -2.00 -5.58
N ASN A 9 9.54 -2.09 -5.17
CA ASN A 9 8.40 -1.74 -6.00
C ASN A 9 7.47 -0.85 -5.18
N SER A 10 7.24 0.37 -5.65
CA SER A 10 6.36 1.34 -5.00
C SER A 10 5.13 1.58 -5.84
N LEU A 11 3.96 1.44 -5.23
CA LEU A 11 2.69 1.83 -5.82
C LEU A 11 1.95 2.76 -4.87
N THR A 12 1.25 3.72 -5.46
CA THR A 12 0.26 4.54 -4.79
C THR A 12 -1.09 3.90 -5.05
N ILE A 13 -1.85 3.66 -4.00
CA ILE A 13 -3.22 3.19 -4.04
C ILE A 13 -4.06 4.36 -3.55
N GLU A 14 -4.88 4.91 -4.44
CA GLU A 14 -5.64 6.12 -4.13
C GLU A 14 -7.11 5.95 -4.44
N ASN A 15 -7.95 6.47 -3.55
CA ASN A 15 -9.34 6.75 -3.82
C ASN A 15 -9.63 8.20 -3.41
N GLU A 16 -10.89 8.58 -3.49
CA GLU A 16 -11.38 9.94 -3.26
C GLU A 16 -11.15 10.47 -1.84
N ARG A 17 -10.93 9.55 -0.89
CA ARG A 17 -10.80 9.88 0.54
C ARG A 17 -9.37 9.72 1.05
N MET A 18 -8.53 8.93 0.38
CA MET A 18 -7.19 8.62 0.85
C MET A 18 -6.25 8.19 -0.27
N SER A 19 -4.98 8.57 -0.13
CA SER A 19 -3.88 8.09 -0.97
C SER A 19 -2.83 7.43 -0.09
N VAL A 20 -2.45 6.20 -0.40
CA VAL A 20 -1.51 5.38 0.36
C VAL A 20 -0.39 4.90 -0.55
N ILE A 21 0.86 5.13 -0.15
CA ILE A 21 1.99 4.54 -0.87
C ILE A 21 2.37 3.23 -0.19
N CYS A 22 2.36 2.15 -0.95
CA CYS A 22 2.82 0.85 -0.55
C CYS A 22 4.14 0.55 -1.26
N THR A 23 5.21 0.40 -0.48
CA THR A 23 6.53 0.02 -0.98
C THR A 23 6.85 -1.40 -0.55
N GLN A 24 6.98 -2.28 -1.54
CA GLN A 24 7.42 -3.65 -1.37
C GLN A 24 8.93 -3.71 -1.48
N ILE A 25 9.59 -4.33 -0.52
CA ILE A 25 11.05 -4.48 -0.49
C ILE A 25 11.37 -5.96 -0.37
N ALA A 26 12.00 -6.51 -1.41
CA ALA A 26 12.42 -7.89 -1.41
C ALA A 26 13.57 -8.12 -0.40
N GLY A 27 13.54 -9.25 0.30
CA GLY A 27 14.65 -9.64 1.20
C GLY A 27 15.93 -10.01 0.43
N ILE A 28 17.05 -10.16 1.14
CA ILE A 28 18.37 -10.47 0.53
C ILE A 28 18.36 -11.81 -0.23
N VAL A 29 17.51 -12.75 0.19
CA VAL A 29 17.30 -14.06 -0.45
C VAL A 29 16.29 -13.96 -1.61
N ALA A 30 15.33 -13.03 -1.51
CA ALA A 30 14.32 -12.74 -2.52
C ALA A 30 14.85 -11.76 -3.56
N ARG A 31 15.01 -12.19 -4.81
CA ARG A 31 15.43 -11.27 -5.89
C ARG A 31 14.30 -10.92 -6.85
N ARG A 32 13.04 -11.16 -6.45
CA ARG A 32 11.91 -10.93 -7.35
C ARG A 32 10.66 -10.49 -6.62
N ILE A 33 10.20 -9.30 -6.97
CA ILE A 33 8.83 -8.86 -6.79
C ILE A 33 8.05 -9.23 -8.06
N VAL A 34 6.85 -9.76 -7.89
CA VAL A 34 5.91 -9.95 -8.98
C VAL A 34 4.80 -8.95 -8.78
N PHE A 35 4.58 -8.11 -9.77
CA PHE A 35 3.48 -7.16 -9.82
C PHE A 35 2.56 -7.57 -10.98
N TRP A 36 1.27 -7.74 -10.71
CA TRP A 36 0.31 -8.22 -11.71
C TRP A 36 -0.49 -7.09 -12.35
N ASN A 37 -0.66 -5.99 -11.64
CA ASN A 37 -1.40 -4.83 -12.10
C ASN A 37 -0.54 -3.87 -12.93
N LYS A 38 -1.21 -2.93 -13.58
CA LYS A 38 -0.60 -1.81 -14.30
C LYS A 38 -1.09 -0.49 -13.71
N LEU A 39 -0.41 0.58 -14.10
CA LEU A 39 -0.85 1.94 -13.82
C LEU A 39 -2.29 2.15 -14.32
N GLY A 40 -3.14 2.73 -13.48
CA GLY A 40 -4.55 2.98 -13.79
C GLY A 40 -5.47 1.77 -13.66
N ASP A 41 -4.97 0.60 -13.26
CA ASP A 41 -5.85 -0.52 -12.92
C ASP A 41 -6.64 -0.21 -11.64
N GLU A 42 -7.91 -0.57 -11.64
CA GLU A 42 -8.74 -0.57 -10.43
C GLU A 42 -8.44 -1.79 -9.55
N LEU A 43 -8.43 -1.59 -8.23
CA LEU A 43 -8.28 -2.65 -7.25
C LEU A 43 -9.55 -2.80 -6.39
N GLU A 44 -10.00 -4.05 -6.24
CA GLU A 44 -11.03 -4.41 -5.28
C GLU A 44 -10.45 -4.63 -3.87
N LEU A 45 -11.30 -4.50 -2.85
CA LEU A 45 -10.90 -4.79 -1.47
C LEU A 45 -10.44 -6.23 -1.33
N GLY A 46 -9.26 -6.42 -0.73
CA GLY A 46 -8.65 -7.74 -0.55
C GLY A 46 -8.01 -8.32 -1.82
N GLN A 47 -8.09 -7.64 -2.97
CA GLN A 47 -7.42 -8.06 -4.19
C GLN A 47 -5.90 -8.07 -4.00
N LYS A 48 -5.27 -9.14 -4.47
CA LYS A 48 -3.81 -9.25 -4.49
C LYS A 48 -3.27 -8.55 -5.72
N PHE A 49 -2.43 -7.53 -5.52
CA PHE A 49 -1.80 -6.79 -6.63
C PHE A 49 -0.35 -7.23 -6.92
N GLY A 50 0.28 -7.93 -5.98
CA GLY A 50 1.63 -8.41 -6.14
C GLY A 50 2.05 -9.43 -5.09
N MET A 51 3.26 -9.94 -5.24
CA MET A 51 3.85 -10.93 -4.34
C MET A 51 5.37 -10.75 -4.26
N ILE A 52 5.90 -10.83 -3.05
CA ILE A 52 7.34 -10.84 -2.76
C ILE A 52 7.75 -12.29 -2.48
N LYS A 53 8.70 -12.84 -3.24
CA LYS A 53 9.10 -14.25 -3.13
C LYS A 53 10.14 -14.47 -2.02
N PHE A 54 9.76 -15.08 -0.88
CA PHE A 54 10.62 -15.46 0.25
C PHE A 54 11.23 -14.30 1.07
N SER A 55 10.58 -13.92 2.17
CA SER A 55 10.88 -12.73 3.01
C SER A 55 10.39 -11.42 2.38
N SER A 56 9.53 -10.73 3.11
CA SER A 56 8.83 -9.53 2.65
C SER A 56 8.92 -8.45 3.71
N ARG A 57 9.38 -7.26 3.33
CA ARG A 57 9.04 -6.03 4.03
C ARG A 57 8.08 -5.23 3.15
N THR A 58 7.05 -4.69 3.75
CA THR A 58 6.14 -3.74 3.12
C THR A 58 6.10 -2.50 4.00
N ASP A 59 6.47 -1.38 3.42
CA ASP A 59 6.37 -0.07 4.05
C ASP A 59 5.09 0.61 3.52
N LEU A 60 4.32 1.22 4.42
CA LEU A 60 3.09 1.94 4.08
C LEU A 60 3.25 3.40 4.51
N LEU A 61 3.14 4.32 3.56
CA LEU A 61 3.00 5.75 3.81
C LEU A 61 1.51 6.10 3.72
N MET A 62 0.97 6.54 4.84
CA MET A 62 -0.45 6.88 4.99
C MET A 62 -0.64 8.41 5.02
N PRO A 63 -1.82 8.94 4.66
CA PRO A 63 -2.10 10.35 4.79
C PRO A 63 -2.16 10.75 6.28
N VAL A 64 -2.02 12.05 6.54
CA VAL A 64 -2.25 12.60 7.88
C VAL A 64 -3.72 12.42 8.29
N GLY A 65 -3.99 12.31 9.58
CA GLY A 65 -5.36 12.14 10.09
C GLY A 65 -5.88 10.70 10.03
N VAL A 66 -4.99 9.70 10.00
CA VAL A 66 -5.36 8.30 10.20
C VAL A 66 -5.11 7.86 11.65
N GLU A 67 -5.99 7.01 12.16
CA GLU A 67 -5.79 6.26 13.40
C GLU A 67 -5.21 4.88 13.06
N LEU A 68 -4.08 4.52 13.67
CA LEU A 68 -3.49 3.20 13.52
C LEU A 68 -4.26 2.17 14.33
N MET A 69 -4.65 1.07 13.68
CA MET A 69 -5.42 -0.03 14.30
C MET A 69 -4.53 -1.20 14.75
N VAL A 70 -3.22 -1.11 14.49
CA VAL A 70 -2.21 -2.13 14.82
C VAL A 70 -1.07 -1.53 15.64
N LYS A 71 -0.39 -2.37 16.39
CA LYS A 71 0.77 -2.03 17.23
C LYS A 71 1.99 -2.83 16.83
N ILE A 72 3.15 -2.37 17.29
CA ILE A 72 4.42 -3.10 17.09
C ILE A 72 4.30 -4.48 17.76
N GLY A 73 4.60 -5.52 16.97
CA GLY A 73 4.51 -6.91 17.42
C GLY A 73 3.21 -7.61 17.01
N ASP A 74 2.20 -6.87 16.54
CA ASP A 74 0.96 -7.49 16.05
C ASP A 74 1.23 -8.30 14.78
N ARG A 75 0.56 -9.45 14.69
CA ARG A 75 0.56 -10.26 13.48
C ARG A 75 -0.47 -9.70 12.51
N VAL A 76 -0.02 -9.32 11.32
CA VAL A 76 -0.87 -8.80 10.25
C VAL A 76 -0.99 -9.80 9.09
N ILE A 77 -2.14 -9.82 8.45
CA ILE A 77 -2.45 -10.64 7.27
C ILE A 77 -2.87 -9.69 6.14
N GLY A 78 -2.16 -9.76 5.01
CA GLY A 78 -2.45 -8.93 3.84
C GLY A 78 -3.84 -9.20 3.28
N GLY A 79 -4.59 -8.13 2.99
CA GLY A 79 -5.96 -8.21 2.49
C GLY A 79 -7.03 -8.47 3.56
N GLU A 80 -6.65 -8.61 4.84
CA GLU A 80 -7.56 -8.90 5.94
C GLU A 80 -7.38 -7.96 7.13
N THR A 81 -6.14 -7.79 7.62
CA THR A 81 -5.89 -6.95 8.78
C THR A 81 -5.99 -5.47 8.43
N ILE A 82 -6.85 -4.75 9.15
CA ILE A 82 -7.00 -3.30 9.03
C ILE A 82 -5.80 -2.64 9.71
N ILE A 83 -4.98 -1.90 8.96
CA ILE A 83 -3.78 -1.22 9.48
C ILE A 83 -4.12 0.16 10.05
N ALA A 84 -5.01 0.90 9.38
CA ALA A 84 -5.39 2.25 9.77
C ALA A 84 -6.83 2.56 9.34
N ARG A 85 -7.44 3.55 9.99
CA ARG A 85 -8.73 4.14 9.61
C ARG A 85 -8.57 5.64 9.43
N LEU A 86 -9.23 6.20 8.43
CA LEU A 86 -9.34 7.65 8.30
C LEU A 86 -10.16 8.20 9.47
N VAL A 87 -9.62 9.17 10.18
CA VAL A 87 -10.38 9.97 11.14
C VAL A 87 -10.91 11.16 10.35
N GLU A 88 -12.23 11.25 10.19
CA GLU A 88 -12.83 12.42 9.54
C GLU A 88 -12.42 13.68 10.32
N ALA A 89 -11.50 14.45 9.75
CA ALA A 89 -11.37 15.86 10.12
C ALA A 89 -12.65 16.54 9.64
N ASN A 90 -13.31 17.25 10.56
CA ASN A 90 -14.48 18.11 10.40
C ASN A 90 -14.90 18.37 8.93
N PRO A 91 -16.15 18.07 8.50
CA PRO A 91 -16.61 18.03 7.09
C PRO A 91 -16.50 19.31 6.26
N ALA A 92 -15.85 20.36 6.74
CA ALA A 92 -15.60 21.59 5.99
C ALA A 92 -14.42 21.50 4.99
N SER A 93 -13.59 20.45 5.01
CA SER A 93 -12.35 20.40 4.20
C SER A 93 -12.32 19.40 3.05
N LEU A 94 -13.36 18.61 2.79
CA LEU A 94 -13.34 17.60 1.71
C LEU A 94 -14.69 17.58 0.97
N ALA A 95 -14.85 18.50 0.02
CA ALA A 95 -15.90 18.42 -0.99
C ALA A 95 -15.36 17.68 -2.23
N SER A 96 -16.25 16.85 -2.79
CA SER A 96 -16.19 16.12 -4.08
C SER A 96 -15.09 15.07 -4.22
N ASP A 97 -15.44 13.79 -4.11
CA ASP A 97 -15.75 12.96 -5.29
C ASP A 97 -16.50 11.69 -4.82
N SER A 98 -17.24 10.99 -5.69
CA SER A 98 -18.04 9.81 -5.33
C SER A 98 -17.88 8.61 -6.30
N SER A 99 -17.08 7.62 -5.90
CA SER A 99 -16.72 6.36 -6.56
C SER A 99 -15.84 5.52 -5.63
N PRO A 100 -16.24 4.28 -5.27
CA PRO A 100 -15.49 3.44 -4.32
C PRO A 100 -14.27 2.73 -4.92
N ARG A 101 -13.71 3.19 -6.05
CA ARG A 101 -12.63 2.51 -6.78
C ARG A 101 -11.29 3.12 -6.45
N ALA A 102 -10.32 2.26 -6.13
CA ALA A 102 -8.95 2.68 -5.89
C ALA A 102 -8.09 2.45 -7.13
N GLU A 103 -7.36 3.45 -7.57
CA GLU A 103 -6.48 3.40 -8.74
C GLU A 103 -5.02 3.21 -8.31
N VAL A 104 -4.24 2.56 -9.19
CA VAL A 104 -2.80 2.31 -8.98
C VAL A 104 -1.96 3.35 -9.71
N SER A 105 -1.16 4.12 -8.96
CA SER A 105 -0.20 5.12 -9.48
C SER A 105 1.24 4.75 -9.09
N ALA A 106 2.11 4.33 -10.04
CA ALA A 106 3.47 3.85 -9.76
C ALA A 106 4.55 4.93 -9.96
N PHE A 107 5.56 4.96 -9.08
CA PHE A 107 6.76 5.81 -9.21
C PHE A 107 8.02 4.93 -9.31
N TYR A 108 8.92 5.29 -10.25
CA TYR A 108 10.20 4.61 -10.52
C TYR A 108 11.25 4.86 -9.43
#